data_AF-M0AEG5-F1
#
_entry.id   AF-M0AEG5-F1
#
_cell.length_a   1.000
_cell.length_b   1.000
_cell.length_c   1.000
_cell.angle_alpha   90.00
_cell.angle_beta   90.00
_cell.angle_gamma   90.00
#
_symmetry.space_group_name_H-M   'P 1'
#
loop_
_entity.id
_entity.type
_entity.pdbx_description
1 polymer ?
#
loop_
_entity_poly.entity_id
_entity_poly.type
_entity_poly.pdbx_seq_one_letter_code
_entity_poly.pdbx_strand_id
1 'polypeptide(L)'
;MELGRVLFLLSAFATHSFIGYALVRGCTDVDPRLGLVLGLLPDSDFLFPADWGWPFVHRGLTHTPLFAIGLLAGLYLVNRNRSVTLAGGLAIGSHLAIDSLSPMGIRWLFPLKTTWNPSLGLAVHSPTATALLWMAALGLLAFRAIQRPSHDREPATDRKHKHETEQPTPTPDATTELE
;
A
#
# COMPACT_ATOMS: atom_id res chain seq x y z
N MET A 1 -21.48 7.88 23.71
CA MET A 1 -21.45 6.81 22.68
C MET A 1 -20.61 7.18 21.47
N GLU A 2 -20.56 8.46 21.07
CA GLU A 2 -19.78 8.92 19.90
C GLU A 2 -18.26 8.68 19.99
N LEU A 3 -17.60 8.99 21.11
CA LEU A 3 -16.14 8.87 21.22
C LEU A 3 -15.65 7.43 21.00
N GLY A 4 -16.34 6.43 21.58
CA GLY A 4 -15.97 5.02 21.40
C GLY A 4 -16.09 4.57 19.95
N ARG A 5 -17.14 5.01 19.24
CA ARG A 5 -17.32 4.75 17.82
C ARG A 5 -16.23 5.41 16.97
N VAL A 6 -15.90 6.67 17.25
CA VAL A 6 -14.84 7.40 16.55
C VAL A 6 -13.49 6.70 16.72
N LEU A 7 -13.13 6.33 17.95
CA LEU A 7 -11.88 5.61 18.23
C LEU A 7 -11.84 4.24 17.53
N PHE A 8 -12.96 3.52 17.53
CA PHE A 8 -13.08 2.25 16.81
C PHE A 8 -12.83 2.42 15.31
N LEU A 9 -13.50 3.39 14.66
CA LEU A 9 -13.34 3.64 13.22
C LEU A 9 -11.92 4.10 12.87
N LEU A 10 -11.34 5.01 13.67
CA LEU A 10 -9.96 5.43 13.49
C LEU A 10 -9.00 4.25 13.58
N SER A 11 -9.19 3.36 14.57
CA SER A 11 -8.38 2.15 14.72
C SER A 11 -8.55 1.18 13.55
N ALA A 12 -9.78 0.98 13.07
CA ALA A 12 -10.07 0.11 11.93
C ALA A 12 -9.40 0.65 10.65
N PHE A 13 -9.63 1.92 10.30
CA PHE A 13 -9.01 2.57 9.16
C PHE A 13 -7.48 2.56 9.22
N ALA A 14 -6.91 2.88 10.39
CA ALA A 14 -5.46 2.83 10.60
C ALA A 14 -4.93 1.41 10.39
N THR A 15 -5.66 0.39 10.86
CA THR A 15 -5.27 -1.02 10.69
C THR A 15 -5.23 -1.40 9.21
N HIS A 16 -6.29 -1.16 8.45
CA HIS A 16 -6.31 -1.52 7.03
C HIS A 16 -5.26 -0.76 6.22
N SER A 17 -5.08 0.54 6.50
CA SER A 17 -4.03 1.35 5.88
C SER A 17 -2.65 0.78 6.17
N PHE A 18 -2.35 0.55 7.44
CA PHE A 18 -1.02 0.18 7.90
C PHE A 18 -0.63 -1.22 7.44
N ILE A 19 -1.56 -2.17 7.50
CA ILE A 19 -1.36 -3.53 6.99
C ILE A 19 -1.15 -3.51 5.48
N GLY A 20 -1.98 -2.76 4.73
CA GLY A 20 -1.83 -2.60 3.29
C GLY A 20 -0.46 -2.01 2.92
N TYR A 21 -0.02 -0.96 3.60
CA TYR A 21 1.31 -0.37 3.44
C TYR A 21 2.42 -1.39 3.71
N ALA A 22 2.35 -2.11 4.84
CA ALA A 22 3.38 -3.05 5.24
C ALA A 22 3.52 -4.21 4.26
N LEU A 23 2.40 -4.74 3.76
CA LEU A 23 2.40 -5.80 2.74
C LEU A 23 2.97 -5.31 1.42
N VAL A 24 2.56 -4.14 0.92
CA VAL A 24 3.10 -3.61 -0.34
C VAL A 24 4.60 -3.33 -0.20
N ARG A 25 5.04 -2.70 0.90
CA ARG A 25 6.46 -2.42 1.16
C ARG A 25 7.29 -3.69 1.33
N GLY A 26 6.73 -4.69 2.01
CA GLY A 26 7.41 -5.94 2.35
C GLY A 26 7.52 -6.90 1.17
N CYS A 27 6.51 -6.94 0.30
CA CYS A 27 6.37 -7.97 -0.73
C CYS A 27 6.58 -7.46 -2.15
N THR A 28 6.70 -6.14 -2.36
CA THR A 28 6.88 -5.55 -3.70
C THR A 28 7.95 -4.45 -3.69
N ASP A 29 8.35 -4.00 -4.88
CA ASP A 29 9.22 -2.83 -5.07
C ASP A 29 8.45 -1.59 -5.55
N VAL A 30 7.12 -1.63 -5.51
CA VAL A 30 6.25 -0.50 -5.88
C VAL A 30 6.19 0.50 -4.72
N ASP A 31 5.79 1.75 -5.00
CA ASP A 31 5.53 2.76 -3.96
C ASP A 31 4.55 2.19 -2.91
N PRO A 32 4.99 2.04 -1.64
CA PRO A 32 4.16 1.47 -0.59
C PRO A 32 2.96 2.33 -0.23
N ARG A 33 2.93 3.61 -0.62
CA ARG A 33 1.76 4.49 -0.45
C ARG A 33 0.53 3.97 -1.18
N LEU A 34 0.69 3.19 -2.26
CA LEU A 34 -0.43 2.49 -2.88
C LEU A 34 -1.13 1.55 -1.89
N GLY A 35 -0.37 0.90 -1.00
CA GLY A 35 -0.91 0.03 0.03
C GLY A 35 -1.78 0.76 1.04
N LEU A 36 -1.41 2.00 1.42
CA LEU A 36 -2.24 2.84 2.30
C LEU A 36 -3.60 3.15 1.66
N VAL A 37 -3.57 3.65 0.42
CA VAL A 37 -4.76 4.12 -0.28
C VAL A 37 -5.68 2.96 -0.65
N LEU A 38 -5.13 1.91 -1.27
CA LEU A 38 -5.91 0.76 -1.69
C LEU A 38 -6.36 -0.10 -0.51
N GLY A 39 -5.64 -0.06 0.61
CA GLY A 39 -6.05 -0.68 1.86
C GLY A 39 -7.27 -0.01 2.50
N LEU A 40 -7.49 1.29 2.25
CA LEU A 40 -8.69 2.01 2.72
C LEU A 40 -9.85 2.00 1.73
N LEU A 41 -9.58 1.69 0.46
CA LEU A 41 -10.55 1.89 -0.59
C LEU A 41 -11.88 1.16 -0.37
N PRO A 42 -11.94 -0.08 0.17
CA PRO A 42 -13.24 -0.71 0.42
C PRO A 42 -14.11 0.05 1.44
N ASP A 43 -13.49 0.76 2.38
CA ASP A 43 -14.17 1.62 3.37
C ASP A 43 -14.59 3.00 2.80
N SER A 44 -14.37 3.26 1.51
CA SER A 44 -14.94 4.45 0.86
C SER A 44 -16.48 4.44 0.86
N ASP A 45 -17.10 3.31 1.19
CA ASP A 45 -18.55 3.23 1.41
C ASP A 45 -19.05 4.04 2.62
N PHE A 46 -18.18 4.39 3.56
CA PHE A 46 -18.50 5.34 4.63
C PHE A 46 -18.74 6.78 4.14
N LEU A 47 -18.45 7.08 2.88
CA LEU A 47 -18.80 8.36 2.26
C LEU A 47 -20.29 8.46 1.90
N PHE A 48 -21.01 7.34 1.90
CA PHE A 48 -22.45 7.31 1.62
C PHE A 48 -23.27 7.35 2.92
N PRO A 49 -24.46 7.99 2.90
CA PRO A 49 -25.40 7.92 4.01
C PRO A 49 -25.80 6.48 4.31
N ALA A 50 -25.77 6.09 5.59
CA ALA A 50 -26.10 4.73 6.02
C ALA A 50 -27.54 4.31 5.62
N ASP A 51 -28.46 5.27 5.56
CA ASP A 51 -29.87 5.06 5.22
C ASP A 51 -30.10 4.65 3.75
N TRP A 52 -29.09 4.81 2.89
CA TRP A 52 -29.15 4.31 1.51
C TRP A 52 -29.16 2.77 1.46
N GLY A 53 -28.68 2.12 2.51
CA GLY A 53 -28.69 0.67 2.62
C GLY A 53 -27.81 -0.01 1.57
N TRP A 54 -28.09 -1.29 1.32
CA TRP A 54 -27.35 -2.05 0.31
C TRP A 54 -27.64 -1.50 -1.10
N PRO A 55 -26.63 -1.32 -1.99
CA PRO A 55 -25.24 -1.77 -1.91
C PRO A 55 -24.22 -0.77 -1.32
N PHE A 56 -24.66 0.40 -0.88
CA PHE A 56 -23.80 1.54 -0.53
C PHE A 56 -23.46 1.67 0.95
N VAL A 57 -24.08 0.87 1.81
CA VAL A 57 -23.77 0.78 3.24
C VAL A 57 -22.45 0.02 3.48
N HIS A 58 -21.81 0.28 4.63
CA HIS A 58 -20.65 -0.47 5.10
C HIS A 58 -20.87 -2.00 5.02
N ARG A 59 -19.88 -2.74 4.48
CA ARG A 59 -20.01 -4.17 4.09
C ARG A 59 -20.89 -4.40 2.86
N GLY A 60 -21.01 -3.37 2.03
CA GLY A 60 -21.78 -3.34 0.80
C GLY A 60 -21.00 -3.91 -0.38
N LEU A 61 -21.15 -3.31 -1.55
CA LEU A 61 -20.51 -3.77 -2.79
C LEU A 61 -18.97 -3.68 -2.71
N THR A 62 -18.44 -2.65 -2.06
CA THR A 62 -17.00 -2.38 -1.93
C THR A 62 -16.25 -3.49 -1.18
N HIS A 63 -16.90 -4.18 -0.23
CA HIS A 63 -16.34 -5.33 0.48
C HIS A 63 -16.60 -6.68 -0.20
N THR A 64 -16.93 -6.70 -1.50
CA THR A 64 -17.12 -7.96 -2.24
C THR A 64 -15.87 -8.35 -3.03
N PRO A 65 -15.59 -9.66 -3.19
CA PRO A 65 -14.54 -10.13 -4.09
C PRO A 65 -14.77 -9.69 -5.54
N LEU A 66 -16.03 -9.58 -5.98
CA LEU A 66 -16.36 -9.08 -7.31
C LEU A 66 -15.86 -7.64 -7.51
N PHE A 67 -16.10 -6.75 -6.55
CA PHE A 67 -15.60 -5.39 -6.60
C PHE A 67 -14.07 -5.36 -6.61
N ALA A 68 -13.42 -6.15 -5.75
CA ALA A 68 -11.97 -6.25 -5.72
C ALA A 68 -11.40 -6.72 -7.06
N ILE A 69 -11.94 -7.80 -7.65
CA ILE A 69 -11.50 -8.31 -8.96
C ILE A 69 -11.69 -7.25 -10.05
N GLY A 70 -12.85 -6.59 -10.09
CA GLY A 70 -13.13 -5.53 -11.05
C GLY A 70 -12.14 -4.37 -10.95
N LEU A 71 -11.82 -3.95 -9.73
CA LEU A 71 -10.84 -2.89 -9.50
C LEU A 71 -9.42 -3.33 -9.89
N LEU A 72 -8.99 -4.54 -9.53
CA LEU A 72 -7.67 -5.06 -9.90
C LEU A 72 -7.54 -5.22 -11.42
N ALA A 73 -8.59 -5.68 -12.09
CA ALA A 73 -8.65 -5.74 -13.55
C ALA A 73 -8.53 -4.33 -14.15
N GLY A 74 -9.28 -3.35 -13.64
CA GLY A 74 -9.16 -1.95 -14.07
C GLY A 74 -7.75 -1.39 -13.85
N LEU A 75 -7.17 -1.61 -12.67
CA LEU A 75 -5.81 -1.18 -12.32
C LEU A 75 -4.77 -1.79 -13.27
N TYR A 76 -4.92 -3.07 -13.61
CA TYR A 76 -4.07 -3.74 -14.59
C TYR A 76 -4.27 -3.20 -16.00
N LEU A 77 -5.50 -2.96 -16.43
CA LEU A 77 -5.79 -2.47 -17.77
C LEU A 77 -5.23 -1.06 -18.01
N VAL A 78 -5.28 -0.20 -17.00
CA VAL A 78 -4.77 1.18 -17.05
C VAL A 78 -3.25 1.23 -17.01
N ASN A 79 -2.62 0.51 -16.06
CA ASN A 79 -1.17 0.62 -15.85
C ASN A 79 -0.36 -0.39 -16.65
N ARG A 80 -0.98 -1.49 -17.11
CA ARG A 80 -0.34 -2.68 -17.70
C ARG A 80 0.82 -3.25 -16.87
N ASN A 81 0.87 -2.91 -15.59
CA ASN A 81 1.93 -3.27 -14.66
C ASN A 81 1.42 -4.31 -13.65
N ARG A 82 1.99 -5.52 -13.74
CA ARG A 82 1.63 -6.63 -12.84
C ARG A 82 2.04 -6.35 -11.39
N SER A 83 3.14 -5.64 -11.14
CA SER A 83 3.58 -5.31 -9.79
C SER A 83 2.63 -4.33 -9.09
N VAL A 84 2.10 -3.34 -9.83
CA VAL A 84 1.07 -2.42 -9.31
C VAL A 84 -0.23 -3.19 -9.01
N THR A 85 -0.59 -4.13 -9.90
CA THR A 85 -1.78 -4.98 -9.71
C THR A 85 -1.62 -5.89 -8.49
N LEU A 86 -0.43 -6.48 -8.30
CA LEU A 86 -0.09 -7.28 -7.13
C LEU A 86 -0.13 -6.43 -5.85
N ALA A 87 0.42 -5.21 -5.87
CA ALA A 87 0.36 -4.29 -4.73
C ALA A 87 -1.10 -3.97 -4.35
N GLY A 88 -1.97 -3.69 -5.33
CA GLY A 88 -3.39 -3.52 -5.09
C GLY A 88 -4.06 -4.77 -4.54
N GLY A 89 -3.71 -5.94 -5.06
CA GLY A 89 -4.23 -7.23 -4.61
C GLY A 89 -3.86 -7.54 -3.16
N LEU A 90 -2.61 -7.25 -2.77
CA LEU A 90 -2.18 -7.37 -1.37
C LEU A 90 -2.95 -6.43 -0.45
N ALA A 91 -3.09 -5.16 -0.85
CA ALA A 91 -3.75 -4.14 -0.03
C ALA A 91 -5.25 -4.46 0.17
N ILE A 92 -6.00 -4.61 -0.92
CA ILE A 92 -7.45 -4.88 -0.89
C ILE A 92 -7.72 -6.28 -0.35
N GLY A 93 -6.92 -7.27 -0.76
CA GLY A 93 -7.05 -8.64 -0.27
C GLY A 93 -6.86 -8.72 1.24
N SER A 94 -5.89 -7.99 1.80
CA SER A 94 -5.69 -7.94 3.25
C SER A 94 -6.86 -7.29 3.99
N HIS A 95 -7.45 -6.24 3.41
CA HIS A 95 -8.64 -5.61 3.95
C HIS A 95 -9.81 -6.61 4.06
N LEU A 96 -10.16 -7.24 2.94
CA LEU A 96 -11.23 -8.24 2.89
C LEU A 96 -10.95 -9.44 3.80
N ALA A 97 -9.70 -9.89 3.88
CA ALA A 97 -9.31 -11.01 4.73
C ALA A 97 -9.51 -10.67 6.22
N ILE A 98 -9.07 -9.50 6.67
CA ILE A 98 -9.28 -9.05 8.05
C ILE A 98 -10.77 -8.95 8.35
N ASP A 99 -11.56 -8.37 7.45
CA ASP A 99 -12.98 -8.16 7.67
C ASP A 99 -13.82 -9.43 7.66
N SER A 100 -13.38 -10.44 6.91
CA SER A 100 -14.00 -11.77 6.89
C SER A 100 -13.95 -12.45 8.27
N LEU A 101 -12.95 -12.10 9.08
CA LEU A 101 -12.80 -12.63 10.43
C LEU A 101 -13.67 -11.88 11.44
N SER A 102 -14.11 -10.66 11.12
CA SER A 102 -14.96 -9.84 12.00
C SER A 102 -16.36 -10.44 12.16
N PRO A 103 -17.13 -10.08 13.21
CA PRO A 103 -18.51 -10.54 13.37
C PRO A 103 -19.41 -10.16 12.20
N MET A 104 -19.15 -9.04 11.53
CA MET A 104 -19.94 -8.60 10.37
C MET A 104 -19.66 -9.41 9.10
N GLY A 105 -18.47 -10.01 8.95
CA GLY A 105 -18.07 -10.76 7.76
C GLY A 105 -18.08 -9.95 6.45
N ILE A 106 -17.88 -10.64 5.33
CA ILE A 106 -18.09 -10.10 3.98
C ILE A 106 -18.85 -11.07 3.06
N ARG A 107 -19.52 -10.55 2.03
CA ARG A 107 -20.30 -11.34 1.06
C ARG A 107 -19.43 -11.95 -0.04
N TRP A 108 -18.67 -12.99 0.31
CA TRP A 108 -17.73 -13.67 -0.60
C TRP A 108 -18.35 -14.18 -1.90
N LEU A 109 -19.59 -14.66 -1.87
CA LEU A 109 -20.28 -15.24 -3.03
C LEU A 109 -21.22 -14.26 -3.74
N PHE A 110 -21.16 -12.96 -3.45
CA PHE A 110 -21.93 -11.99 -4.23
C PHE A 110 -21.48 -12.01 -5.71
N PRO A 111 -22.39 -12.03 -6.71
CA PRO A 111 -23.85 -11.91 -6.64
C PRO A 111 -24.60 -13.25 -6.59
N LEU A 112 -23.90 -14.39 -6.60
CA LEU A 112 -24.49 -15.74 -6.58
C LEU A 112 -25.28 -16.02 -5.30
N LYS A 113 -24.82 -15.50 -4.15
CA LYS A 113 -25.57 -15.49 -2.89
C LYS A 113 -25.52 -14.12 -2.26
N THR A 114 -26.65 -13.41 -2.28
CA THR A 114 -26.75 -12.03 -1.79
C THR A 114 -26.90 -11.92 -0.28
N THR A 115 -27.37 -12.98 0.39
CA THR A 115 -27.59 -13.02 1.85
C THR A 115 -26.56 -13.87 2.60
N TRP A 116 -25.67 -14.57 1.89
CA TRP A 116 -24.65 -15.42 2.52
C TRP A 116 -23.43 -14.58 2.87
N ASN A 117 -23.16 -14.50 4.17
CA ASN A 117 -22.08 -13.71 4.73
C ASN A 117 -21.37 -14.50 5.84
N PRO A 118 -20.37 -15.34 5.48
CA PRO A 118 -19.63 -16.11 6.46
C PRO A 118 -18.81 -15.17 7.35
N SER A 119 -18.83 -15.46 8.65
CA SER A 119 -18.13 -14.70 9.68
C SER A 119 -17.53 -15.68 10.67
N LEU A 120 -16.27 -15.44 11.06
CA LEU A 120 -15.60 -16.22 12.10
C LEU A 120 -15.89 -15.67 13.51
N GLY A 121 -16.58 -14.53 13.61
CA GLY A 121 -16.98 -13.93 14.88
C GLY A 121 -15.82 -13.39 15.73
N LEU A 122 -14.62 -13.24 15.17
CA LEU A 122 -13.44 -12.79 15.90
C LEU A 122 -13.46 -11.28 16.08
N ALA A 123 -13.14 -10.80 17.28
CA ALA A 123 -12.97 -9.37 17.55
C ALA A 123 -11.63 -8.84 16.99
N VAL A 124 -11.47 -8.88 15.65
CA VAL A 124 -10.24 -8.51 14.95
C VAL A 124 -9.84 -7.04 15.09
N HIS A 125 -10.80 -6.18 15.43
CA HIS A 125 -10.56 -4.77 15.76
C HIS A 125 -10.59 -4.52 17.28
N SER A 126 -10.46 -5.57 18.11
CA SER A 126 -10.15 -5.37 19.53
C SER A 126 -8.75 -4.78 19.69
N PRO A 127 -8.46 -4.10 20.80
CA PRO A 127 -7.12 -3.56 21.06
C PRO A 127 -6.01 -4.61 20.94
N THR A 128 -6.23 -5.82 21.48
CA THR A 128 -5.28 -6.92 21.42
C THR A 128 -5.04 -7.41 20.00
N ALA A 129 -6.11 -7.68 19.23
CA ALA A 129 -5.97 -8.17 17.86
C ALA A 129 -5.31 -7.11 16.95
N THR A 130 -5.69 -5.84 17.12
CA THR A 130 -5.08 -4.71 16.43
C THR A 130 -3.57 -4.62 16.70
N ALA A 131 -3.18 -4.68 17.99
CA ALA A 131 -1.78 -4.67 18.36
C ALA A 131 -0.99 -5.83 17.75
N LEU A 132 -1.55 -7.04 17.73
CA LEU A 132 -0.91 -8.21 17.10
C LEU A 132 -0.73 -8.03 15.59
N LEU A 133 -1.76 -7.54 14.89
CA LEU A 133 -1.68 -7.24 13.46
C LEU A 133 -0.59 -6.19 13.17
N TRP A 134 -0.53 -5.14 13.98
CA TRP A 134 0.46 -4.08 13.80
C TRP A 134 1.88 -4.57 14.12
N MET A 135 2.05 -5.40 15.15
CA MET A 135 3.34 -6.03 15.44
C MET A 135 3.80 -6.94 14.30
N ALA A 136 2.91 -7.71 13.69
CA ALA A 136 3.23 -8.51 12.50
C ALA A 136 3.63 -7.63 11.31
N ALA A 137 2.92 -6.53 11.07
CA ALA A 137 3.26 -5.54 10.03
C ALA A 137 4.63 -4.89 10.26
N LEU A 138 4.93 -4.48 11.50
CA LEU A 138 6.23 -3.95 11.88
C LEU A 138 7.34 -4.99 11.71
N GLY A 139 7.09 -6.25 12.08
CA GLY A 139 8.00 -7.36 11.86
C GLY A 139 8.33 -7.56 10.38
N LEU A 140 7.32 -7.52 9.51
CA LEU A 140 7.50 -7.59 8.05
C LEU A 140 8.34 -6.42 7.52
N LEU A 141 8.07 -5.20 7.99
CA LEU A 141 8.83 -4.00 7.61
C LEU A 141 10.29 -4.07 8.07
N ALA A 142 10.52 -4.49 9.32
CA ALA A 142 11.85 -4.67 9.88
C ALA A 142 12.65 -5.73 9.11
N PHE A 143 12.03 -6.87 8.81
CA PHE A 143 12.63 -7.93 8.01
C PHE A 143 13.05 -7.42 6.62
N ARG A 144 12.18 -6.67 5.94
CA ARG A 144 12.50 -6.07 4.63
C ARG A 144 13.65 -5.06 4.72
N ALA A 145 13.68 -4.25 5.78
CA ALA A 145 14.74 -3.27 6.02
C ALA A 145 16.11 -3.92 6.25
N ILE A 146 16.15 -5.11 6.88
CA ILE A 146 17.39 -5.88 7.11
C ILE A 146 17.92 -6.54 5.83
N GLN A 147 17.07 -6.83 4.84
CA GLN A 147 17.48 -7.47 3.59
C GLN A 147 18.07 -6.51 2.54
N ARG A 148 17.62 -5.26 2.49
CA ARG A 148 18.12 -4.23 1.55
C ARG A 148 19.52 -3.61 1.80
N PRO A 149 20.19 -3.69 2.97
CA PRO A 149 21.46 -2.97 3.21
C PRO A 149 22.66 -3.42 2.37
N SER A 150 22.57 -4.55 1.66
CA SER A 150 23.70 -5.17 0.96
C SER A 150 23.85 -4.80 -0.51
N HIS A 151 22.86 -4.15 -1.14
CA HIS A 151 22.90 -3.85 -2.58
C HIS A 151 23.31 -2.40 -2.92
N ASP A 152 23.19 -1.47 -1.97
CA ASP A 152 23.50 -0.03 -2.17
C ASP A 152 24.88 0.37 -1.61
N ARG A 153 25.67 -0.57 -1.08
CA ARG A 153 27.11 -0.36 -0.88
C ARG A 153 27.81 -0.55 -2.22
N GLU A 154 27.62 0.42 -3.10
CA GLU A 154 28.60 0.63 -4.18
C GLU A 154 29.95 0.88 -3.50
N PRO A 155 31.01 0.12 -3.86
CA PRO A 155 32.32 0.29 -3.27
C PRO A 155 32.76 1.71 -3.58
N ALA A 156 33.05 2.49 -2.53
CA ALA A 156 33.72 3.77 -2.68
C ALA A 156 34.92 3.54 -3.60
N THR A 157 34.79 4.00 -4.84
CA THR A 157 35.88 3.98 -5.80
C THR A 157 36.99 4.76 -5.15
N ASP A 158 38.02 4.03 -4.75
CA ASP A 158 39.39 4.46 -4.62
C ASP A 158 39.82 5.07 -5.95
N ARG A 159 39.30 6.27 -6.25
CA ARG A 159 39.74 7.09 -7.36
C ARG A 159 40.94 7.85 -6.83
N LYS A 160 42.03 7.08 -6.77
CA LYS A 160 43.43 7.50 -6.71
C LYS A 160 43.59 8.99 -6.98
N HIS A 161 44.20 9.65 -6.00
CA HIS A 161 45.27 10.60 -6.25
C HIS A 161 46.06 10.19 -7.51
N LYS A 162 45.81 10.89 -8.61
CA LYS A 162 46.84 11.17 -9.60
C LYS A 162 46.90 12.67 -9.77
N HIS A 163 47.71 13.27 -8.91
CA HIS A 163 48.41 14.51 -9.21
C HIS A 163 49.16 14.32 -10.53
N GLU A 164 48.93 15.21 -11.50
CA GLU A 164 49.91 15.70 -12.49
C GLU A 164 49.14 16.68 -13.41
N THR A 165 49.14 17.98 -13.11
CA THR A 165 50.07 18.98 -13.70
C THR A 165 49.86 19.16 -15.19
N GLU A 166 48.93 20.03 -15.57
CA GLU A 166 49.04 20.78 -16.83
C GLU A 166 48.51 22.20 -16.61
N GLN A 167 49.45 23.16 -16.61
CA GLN A 167 49.19 24.59 -16.58
C GLN A 167 48.47 25.04 -17.86
N PRO A 168 47.67 26.12 -17.79
CA PRO A 168 46.97 26.67 -18.94
C PRO A 168 47.95 27.31 -19.92
N THR A 169 47.87 26.91 -21.20
CA THR A 169 48.54 27.61 -22.29
C THR A 169 47.85 28.96 -22.53
N PRO A 170 48.56 30.10 -22.46
CA PRO A 170 47.99 31.38 -22.86
C PRO A 170 47.87 31.44 -24.39
N THR A 171 46.68 31.71 -24.89
CA THR A 171 46.44 32.01 -26.31
C THR A 171 46.97 33.43 -26.60
N PRO A 172 47.85 33.62 -27.60
CA PRO A 172 48.28 34.95 -27.99
C PRO A 172 47.18 35.65 -28.82
N ASP A 173 46.90 36.90 -28.47
CA ASP A 173 46.11 37.84 -29.25
C ASP A 173 46.67 37.96 -30.68
N ALA A 174 45.81 37.69 -31.67
CA ALA A 174 46.07 37.99 -33.06
C ALA A 174 45.47 39.36 -33.41
N THR A 175 46.20 40.42 -33.07
CA THR A 175 46.12 41.72 -33.77
C THR A 175 47.38 41.90 -34.60
N THR A 176 47.24 41.81 -35.93
CA THR A 176 48.12 42.37 -36.98
C THR A 176 47.31 42.21 -38.27
N GLU A 177 46.59 43.24 -38.74
CA GLU A 177 47.08 44.34 -39.60
C GLU A 177 47.82 43.87 -40.86
N LEU A 178 47.41 44.47 -42.00
CA LEU A 178 47.94 44.42 -43.38
C LEU A 178 47.38 43.24 -44.20
N GLU A 179 46.61 43.39 -45.30
CA GLU A 179 46.45 44.45 -46.31
C GLU A 179 44.97 44.60 -46.77
#